data_AF-A0A226CWR5-F1
#
_entry.id   AF-A0A226CWR5-F1
#
_cell.length_a   1.000
_cell.length_b   1.000
_cell.length_c   1.000
_cell.angle_alpha   90.00
_cell.angle_beta   90.00
_cell.angle_gamma   90.00
#
_symmetry.space_group_name_H-M   'P 1'
#
loop_
_entity.id
_entity.type
_entity.pdbx_description
1 polymer ?
#
loop_
_entity_poly.entity_id
_entity_poly.type
_entity_poly.pdbx_seq_one_letter_code
_entity_poly.pdbx_strand_id
1 'polypeptide(L)'
;MDQIQGHILTNTEYTLLKSLRREKGVVQLIDLYKELVEVGTDGHNFGRMRTRIYLVLECYTPHDFSTQYTNLITLQQLVIKVKKVPEYFTIRILYNVVNVLPKLHQKDIVHRDIKLGNIVWDKYTKKVTLTNFGLSKHLTCNEEQLIDQRGSPAYISPEIISGRQYTGKPTDLWALGVVCFTMLFGNFPFLDTSPTYLFRKIKQGHYEIPSDVIVTEPTVKIIRSLLLLDPQKRLTARKTLVLLKEIIHKEEILLSDVNLQVVPDI
;
A
#
# COMPACT_ATOMS: atom_id res chain seq x y z
N MET A 1 9.12 -25.64 -5.02
CA MET A 1 8.83 -24.33 -5.65
C MET A 1 8.80 -23.21 -4.61
N ASP A 2 8.17 -23.40 -3.44
CA ASP A 2 8.01 -22.34 -2.42
C ASP A 2 9.31 -21.79 -1.83
N GLN A 3 10.35 -22.61 -1.66
CA GLN A 3 11.65 -22.13 -1.16
C GLN A 3 12.34 -21.19 -2.16
N ILE A 4 12.33 -21.53 -3.46
CA ILE A 4 12.93 -20.69 -4.51
C ILE A 4 12.18 -19.35 -4.58
N GLN A 5 10.85 -19.40 -4.50
CA GLN A 5 10.01 -18.21 -4.43
C GLN A 5 10.40 -17.35 -3.23
N GLY A 6 10.51 -17.93 -2.03
CA GLY A 6 10.92 -17.22 -0.81
C GLY A 6 12.28 -16.54 -0.94
N HIS A 7 13.29 -17.23 -1.48
CA HIS A 7 14.61 -16.65 -1.72
C HIS A 7 14.58 -15.47 -2.70
N ILE A 8 13.79 -15.58 -3.77
CA ILE A 8 13.63 -14.50 -4.76
C ILE A 8 12.99 -13.28 -4.09
N LEU A 9 11.95 -13.46 -3.28
CA LEU A 9 11.28 -12.36 -2.57
C LEU A 9 12.25 -11.67 -1.60
N THR A 10 12.96 -12.42 -0.77
CA THR A 10 13.94 -11.87 0.18
C THR A 10 15.07 -11.13 -0.53
N ASN A 11 15.60 -11.69 -1.62
CA ASN A 11 16.68 -11.03 -2.38
C ASN A 11 16.20 -9.75 -3.05
N THR A 12 14.97 -9.76 -3.58
CA THR A 12 14.33 -8.58 -4.18
C THR A 12 14.16 -7.48 -3.14
N GLU A 13 13.60 -7.82 -1.98
CA GLU A 13 13.38 -6.89 -0.88
C GLU A 13 14.70 -6.32 -0.35
N TYR A 14 15.70 -7.15 -0.08
CA TYR A 14 17.02 -6.71 0.36
C TYR A 14 17.65 -5.72 -0.62
N THR A 15 17.66 -6.05 -1.91
CA THR A 15 18.31 -5.23 -2.95
C THR A 15 17.62 -3.86 -3.06
N LEU A 16 16.29 -3.84 -3.08
CA LEU A 16 15.51 -2.61 -3.15
C LEU A 16 15.67 -1.76 -1.90
N LEU A 17 15.51 -2.34 -0.71
CA LEU A 17 15.62 -1.59 0.55
C LEU A 17 17.03 -1.05 0.78
N LYS A 18 18.07 -1.75 0.30
CA LYS A 18 19.45 -1.23 0.29
C LYS A 18 19.56 0.08 -0.49
N SER A 19 18.85 0.22 -1.62
CA SER A 19 18.79 1.45 -2.41
C SER A 19 17.90 2.54 -1.80
N LEU A 20 17.01 2.17 -0.86
CA LEU A 20 16.01 3.05 -0.23
C LEU A 20 16.34 3.43 1.23
N ARG A 21 17.55 3.14 1.73
CA ARG A 21 18.00 3.39 3.13
C ARG A 21 17.82 4.80 3.70
N ARG A 22 17.53 5.80 2.86
CA ARG A 22 17.30 7.19 3.29
C ARG A 22 15.92 7.70 2.90
N GLU A 23 15.08 6.84 2.33
CA GLU A 23 13.77 7.22 1.83
C GLU A 23 12.77 7.21 2.99
N LYS A 24 12.25 8.40 3.33
CA LYS A 24 11.26 8.54 4.40
C LYS A 24 9.94 7.89 3.98
N GLY A 25 9.31 7.19 4.92
CA GLY A 25 8.03 6.51 4.69
C GLY A 25 8.16 5.15 4.00
N VAL A 26 9.37 4.59 3.97
CA VAL A 26 9.67 3.21 3.55
C VAL A 26 10.26 2.46 4.75
N VAL A 27 9.96 1.17 4.88
CA VAL A 27 10.59 0.28 5.87
C VAL A 27 12.11 0.30 5.73
N GLN A 28 12.84 0.40 6.85
CA GLN A 28 14.30 0.48 6.80
C GLN A 28 14.96 -0.89 6.98
N LEU A 29 15.95 -1.16 6.14
CA LEU A 29 16.84 -2.31 6.23
C LEU A 29 17.93 -2.06 7.27
N ILE A 30 17.98 -2.92 8.29
CA ILE A 30 19.04 -2.92 9.30
C ILE A 30 20.21 -3.77 8.78
N ASP A 31 19.97 -5.06 8.51
CA ASP A 31 21.04 -5.99 8.13
C ASP A 31 20.54 -7.24 7.36
N LEU A 32 21.50 -8.03 6.86
CA LEU A 32 21.29 -9.35 6.26
C LEU A 32 22.20 -10.37 6.96
N TYR A 33 21.61 -11.22 7.78
CA TYR A 33 22.34 -12.25 8.52
C TYR A 33 22.21 -13.62 7.83
N LYS A 34 23.27 -14.43 7.91
CA LYS A 34 23.30 -15.79 7.34
C LYS A 34 23.81 -16.78 8.38
N GLU A 35 23.16 -17.92 8.46
CA GLU A 35 23.45 -18.97 9.43
C GLU A 35 23.49 -20.33 8.72
N LEU A 36 24.53 -21.14 8.97
CA LEU A 36 24.59 -22.50 8.46
C LEU A 36 23.99 -23.44 9.51
N VAL A 37 22.91 -24.13 9.14
CA VAL A 37 22.14 -25.00 10.04
C VAL A 37 22.13 -26.41 9.50
N GLU A 38 22.42 -27.38 10.35
CA GLU A 38 22.25 -28.79 10.03
C GLU A 38 20.76 -29.16 10.03
N VAL A 39 20.26 -29.72 8.93
CA VAL A 39 18.88 -30.18 8.82
C VAL A 39 18.91 -31.70 8.72
N GLY A 40 18.68 -32.37 9.84
CA GLY A 40 18.61 -33.82 9.93
C GLY A 40 17.16 -34.33 9.99
N THR A 41 16.99 -35.62 9.68
CA THR A 41 16.09 -36.51 10.42
C THR A 41 16.71 -37.91 10.46
N ASP A 42 16.84 -38.42 11.68
CA ASP A 42 16.76 -39.82 12.11
C ASP A 42 17.63 -40.87 11.40
N GLY A 43 18.61 -41.38 12.15
CA GLY A 43 19.22 -42.69 11.93
C GLY A 43 19.91 -42.87 10.58
N HIS A 44 21.23 -42.68 10.57
CA HIS A 44 22.17 -43.19 9.55
C HIS A 44 22.40 -42.41 8.25
N ASN A 45 21.97 -41.15 8.12
CA ASN A 45 22.44 -40.29 7.02
C ASN A 45 23.12 -39.02 7.55
N PHE A 46 24.28 -38.66 6.97
CA PHE A 46 24.96 -37.39 7.22
C PHE A 46 23.97 -36.23 7.06
N GLY A 47 23.84 -35.37 8.08
CA GLY A 47 22.89 -34.27 8.11
C GLY A 47 23.10 -33.31 6.95
N ARG A 48 22.02 -32.94 6.26
CA ARG A 48 22.10 -32.01 5.14
C ARG A 48 22.26 -30.59 5.68
N MET A 49 23.43 -29.98 5.48
CA MET A 49 23.65 -28.57 5.82
C MET A 49 22.78 -27.67 4.93
N ARG A 50 22.14 -26.66 5.53
CA ARG A 50 21.40 -25.60 4.82
C ARG A 50 21.78 -24.23 5.36
N THR A 51 21.93 -23.25 4.47
CA THR A 51 22.10 -21.85 4.87
C THR A 51 20.73 -21.19 5.03
N ARG A 52 20.44 -20.67 6.22
CA ARG A 52 19.31 -19.76 6.47
C ARG A 52 19.77 -18.32 6.24
N ILE A 53 18.90 -17.53 5.63
CA ILE A 53 19.14 -16.12 5.36
C ILE A 53 18.04 -15.33 6.07
N TYR A 54 18.44 -14.36 6.88
CA TYR A 54 17.55 -13.52 7.67
C TYR A 54 17.70 -12.07 7.21
N LEU A 55 16.60 -11.49 6.78
CA LEU A 55 16.52 -10.07 6.47
C LEU A 55 16.05 -9.32 7.72
N VAL A 56 16.88 -8.44 8.24
CA VAL A 56 16.61 -7.71 9.48
C VAL A 56 16.12 -6.32 9.13
N LEU A 57 14.87 -6.01 9.48
CA LEU A 57 14.21 -4.73 9.19
C LEU A 57 13.84 -4.03 10.50
N GLU A 58 13.66 -2.70 10.44
CA GLU A 58 13.05 -1.96 11.55
C GLU A 58 11.64 -2.49 11.87
N CYS A 59 11.30 -2.50 13.16
CA CYS A 59 10.00 -2.97 13.63
C CYS A 59 8.93 -1.91 13.42
N TYR A 60 7.86 -2.28 12.71
CA TYR A 60 6.69 -1.42 12.49
C TYR A 60 5.40 -2.04 13.02
N THR A 61 5.51 -2.97 13.96
CA THR A 61 4.37 -3.68 14.57
C THR A 61 4.35 -3.44 16.07
N PRO A 62 3.22 -3.01 16.66
CA PRO A 62 3.11 -2.92 18.11
C PRO A 62 3.25 -4.30 18.75
N HIS A 63 3.97 -4.39 19.86
CA HIS A 63 4.19 -5.63 20.61
C HIS A 63 4.39 -5.35 22.10
N ASP A 64 4.17 -6.37 22.93
CA ASP A 64 4.18 -6.20 24.39
C ASP A 64 5.59 -6.00 24.96
N PHE A 65 6.64 -6.34 24.21
CA PHE A 65 8.04 -6.18 24.64
C PHE A 65 8.55 -4.73 24.66
N SER A 66 7.85 -3.76 24.04
CA SER A 66 8.28 -2.34 24.05
C SER A 66 7.12 -1.39 23.79
N THR A 67 7.06 -0.30 24.57
CA THR A 67 6.06 0.76 24.41
C THR A 67 6.32 1.69 23.22
N GLN A 68 7.54 1.69 22.66
CA GLN A 68 7.96 2.58 21.59
C GLN A 68 7.05 2.50 20.35
N TYR A 69 6.51 1.32 20.06
CA TYR A 69 5.75 1.03 18.83
C TYR A 69 4.23 1.01 19.04
N THR A 70 3.73 1.32 20.24
CA THR A 70 2.30 1.28 20.60
C THR A 70 1.42 2.26 19.81
N ASN A 71 2.04 3.28 19.24
CA ASN A 71 1.37 4.25 18.36
C ASN A 71 1.21 3.77 16.92
N LEU A 72 1.90 2.69 16.53
CA LEU A 72 1.84 2.13 15.19
C LEU A 72 0.61 1.23 15.02
N ILE A 73 -0.02 1.32 13.86
CA ILE A 73 -1.12 0.45 13.47
C ILE A 73 -1.10 0.26 11.96
N THR A 74 -1.30 -0.97 11.48
CA THR A 74 -1.53 -1.16 10.05
C THR A 74 -2.89 -0.58 9.66
N LEU A 75 -3.05 -0.06 8.44
CA LEU A 75 -4.35 0.43 8.00
C LEU A 75 -5.41 -0.69 8.00
N GLN A 76 -5.00 -1.94 7.83
CA GLN A 76 -5.90 -3.09 7.93
C GLN A 76 -6.46 -3.24 9.34
N GLN A 77 -5.60 -3.20 10.37
CA GLN A 77 -6.04 -3.23 11.77
C GLN A 77 -6.90 -2.01 12.11
N LEU A 78 -6.56 -0.83 11.57
CA LEU A 78 -7.37 0.37 11.75
C LEU A 78 -8.79 0.16 11.23
N VAL A 79 -8.95 -0.25 9.98
CA VAL A 79 -10.25 -0.51 9.35
C VAL A 79 -11.03 -1.60 10.09
N ILE A 80 -10.38 -2.69 10.54
CA ILE A 80 -11.05 -3.74 11.32
C ILE A 80 -11.64 -3.19 12.63
N LYS A 81 -10.90 -2.30 13.31
CA LYS A 81 -11.30 -1.69 14.59
C LYS A 81 -12.40 -0.66 14.43
N VAL A 82 -12.27 0.28 13.49
CA VAL A 82 -13.20 1.42 13.35
C VAL A 82 -14.31 1.17 12.33
N LYS A 83 -14.22 0.08 11.55
CA LYS A 83 -15.07 -0.28 10.40
C LYS A 83 -14.98 0.70 9.24
N LYS A 84 -15.27 1.98 9.47
CA LYS A 84 -15.26 3.05 8.47
C LYS A 84 -14.42 4.20 9.00
N VAL A 85 -13.32 4.50 8.31
CA VAL A 85 -12.40 5.58 8.69
C VAL A 85 -12.98 6.91 8.19
N PRO A 86 -13.15 7.93 9.06
CA PRO A 86 -13.69 9.21 8.64
C PRO A 86 -12.88 9.83 7.50
N GLU A 87 -13.56 10.51 6.58
CA GLU A 87 -12.97 11.10 5.37
C GLU A 87 -11.76 11.99 5.70
N TYR A 88 -11.89 12.84 6.71
CA TYR A 88 -10.83 13.70 7.26
C TYR A 88 -9.51 12.95 7.49
N PHE A 89 -9.58 11.76 8.12
CA PHE A 89 -8.39 10.95 8.40
C PHE A 89 -7.94 10.20 7.16
N THR A 90 -8.87 9.67 6.38
CA THR A 90 -8.56 8.92 5.15
C THR A 90 -7.77 9.78 4.16
N ILE A 91 -8.18 11.03 3.92
CA ILE A 91 -7.50 11.95 3.00
C ILE A 91 -6.09 12.28 3.48
N ARG A 92 -5.89 12.52 4.78
CA ARG A 92 -4.56 12.80 5.35
C ARG A 92 -3.63 11.58 5.31
N ILE A 93 -4.16 10.39 5.59
CA ILE A 93 -3.39 9.14 5.47
C ILE A 93 -3.00 8.91 4.01
N LEU A 94 -3.95 9.03 3.07
CA LEU A 94 -3.68 8.93 1.63
C LEU A 94 -2.63 9.95 1.19
N TYR A 95 -2.76 11.21 1.59
CA TYR A 95 -1.77 12.25 1.27
C TYR A 95 -0.35 11.83 1.71
N ASN A 96 -0.21 11.26 2.90
CA ASN A 96 1.08 10.74 3.37
C ASN A 96 1.56 9.53 2.54
N VAL A 97 0.68 8.63 2.10
CA VAL A 97 1.05 7.51 1.21
C VAL A 97 1.52 8.04 -0.15
N VAL A 98 0.79 8.99 -0.73
CA VAL A 98 1.14 9.62 -2.01
C VAL A 98 2.28 10.64 -1.89
N ASN A 99 2.80 10.92 -0.69
CA ASN A 99 4.10 11.59 -0.54
C ASN A 99 5.29 10.64 -0.73
N VAL A 100 5.08 9.32 -0.57
CA VAL A 100 6.10 8.28 -0.76
C VAL A 100 6.09 7.76 -2.19
N LEU A 101 4.91 7.41 -2.72
CA LEU A 101 4.77 6.77 -4.04
C LEU A 101 5.45 7.52 -5.21
N PRO A 102 5.31 8.84 -5.39
CA PRO A 102 5.98 9.57 -6.46
C PRO A 102 7.50 9.44 -6.40
N LYS A 103 8.09 9.34 -5.20
CA LYS A 103 9.54 9.21 -5.03
C LYS A 103 10.02 7.83 -5.43
N LEU A 104 9.26 6.78 -5.10
CA LEU A 104 9.51 5.44 -5.60
C LEU A 104 9.40 5.40 -7.12
N HIS A 105 8.32 5.97 -7.66
CA HIS A 105 8.07 6.00 -9.10
C HIS A 105 9.11 6.83 -9.88
N GLN A 106 9.67 7.89 -9.29
CA GLN A 106 10.77 8.66 -9.89
C GLN A 106 12.09 7.89 -9.93
N LYS A 107 12.28 6.93 -9.01
CA LYS A 107 13.41 5.99 -8.99
C LYS A 107 13.11 4.72 -9.78
N ASP A 108 12.06 4.71 -10.60
CA ASP A 108 11.61 3.56 -11.37
C ASP A 108 11.33 2.31 -10.50
N ILE A 109 10.90 2.50 -9.26
CA ILE A 109 10.51 1.42 -8.35
C ILE A 109 8.98 1.36 -8.29
N VAL A 110 8.41 0.19 -8.58
CA VAL A 110 6.99 -0.13 -8.41
C VAL A 110 6.80 -1.07 -7.24
N HIS A 111 5.79 -0.82 -6.40
CA HIS A 111 5.60 -1.60 -5.17
C HIS A 111 4.86 -2.92 -5.43
N ARG A 112 3.87 -2.92 -6.33
CA ARG A 112 3.12 -4.11 -6.81
C ARG A 112 2.26 -4.84 -5.77
N ASP A 113 2.36 -4.49 -4.50
CA ASP A 113 1.50 -5.01 -3.42
C ASP A 113 1.05 -3.91 -2.44
N ILE A 114 0.61 -2.75 -2.96
CA ILE A 114 -0.01 -1.71 -2.14
C ILE A 114 -1.33 -2.24 -1.58
N LYS A 115 -1.44 -2.32 -0.26
CA LYS A 115 -2.65 -2.78 0.45
C LYS A 115 -2.67 -2.28 1.88
N LEU A 116 -3.84 -2.35 2.51
CA LEU A 116 -4.02 -1.90 3.90
C LEU A 116 -3.05 -2.56 4.89
N GLY A 117 -2.71 -3.84 4.67
CA GLY A 117 -1.78 -4.59 5.53
C GLY A 117 -0.30 -4.19 5.35
N ASN A 118 0.06 -3.57 4.23
CA ASN A 118 1.44 -3.14 3.92
C ASN A 118 1.63 -1.63 4.14
N ILE A 119 0.68 -0.95 4.79
CA ILE A 119 0.76 0.47 5.12
C ILE A 119 0.59 0.59 6.63
N VAL A 120 1.64 1.08 7.29
CA VAL A 120 1.65 1.34 8.73
C VAL A 120 1.44 2.83 8.95
N TRP A 121 0.53 3.18 9.84
CA TRP A 121 0.27 4.55 10.26
C TRP A 121 0.71 4.75 11.70
N ASP A 122 1.46 5.83 11.92
CA ASP A 122 1.79 6.30 13.26
C ASP A 122 0.71 7.30 13.73
N LYS A 123 -0.08 6.89 14.71
CA LYS A 123 -1.18 7.70 15.26
C LYS A 123 -0.68 9.00 15.89
N TYR A 124 0.56 9.05 16.38
CA TYR A 124 1.12 10.22 17.04
C TYR A 124 1.71 11.18 16.02
N THR A 125 2.69 10.72 15.23
CA THR A 125 3.39 11.59 14.26
C THR A 125 2.58 11.84 12.98
N LYS A 126 1.49 11.09 12.78
CA LYS A 126 0.63 11.10 11.58
C LYS A 126 1.35 10.67 10.30
N LYS A 127 2.56 10.11 10.40
CA LYS A 127 3.35 9.60 9.27
C LYS A 127 2.88 8.21 8.86
N VAL A 128 3.18 7.84 7.63
CA VAL A 128 2.97 6.48 7.12
C VAL A 128 4.28 5.85 6.70
N THR A 129 4.34 4.53 6.80
CA THR A 129 5.44 3.70 6.32
C THR A 129 4.89 2.61 5.41
N LEU A 130 5.40 2.52 4.18
CA LEU A 130 5.18 1.39 3.28
C LEU A 130 6.12 0.24 3.66
N THR A 131 5.57 -0.97 3.72
CA THR A 131 6.29 -2.18 4.10
C THR A 131 6.13 -3.27 3.04
N ASN A 132 6.89 -4.35 3.16
CA ASN A 132 6.78 -5.56 2.33
C ASN A 132 7.09 -5.30 0.83
N PHE A 133 8.39 -5.13 0.55
CA PHE A 133 8.90 -4.89 -0.79
C PHE A 133 9.29 -6.18 -1.54
N GLY A 134 8.91 -7.36 -1.02
CA GLY A 134 9.23 -8.64 -1.65
C GLY A 134 8.67 -8.83 -3.06
N LEU A 135 7.53 -8.20 -3.37
CA LEU A 135 6.91 -8.22 -4.70
C LEU A 135 7.28 -7.01 -5.57
N SER A 136 7.98 -6.03 -5.00
CA SER A 136 8.37 -4.80 -5.68
C SER A 136 9.37 -5.08 -6.81
N LYS A 137 9.51 -4.13 -7.74
CA LYS A 137 10.46 -4.25 -8.85
C LYS A 137 11.13 -2.91 -9.13
N HIS A 138 12.44 -2.94 -9.34
CA HIS A 138 13.17 -1.84 -9.98
C HIS A 138 13.07 -2.04 -11.48
N LEU A 139 12.42 -1.11 -12.16
CA LEU A 139 12.29 -1.11 -13.61
C LEU A 139 13.62 -0.66 -14.22
N THR A 140 13.94 -1.25 -15.35
CA THR A 140 15.08 -0.91 -16.22
C THR A 140 14.89 0.43 -16.93
N CYS A 141 13.63 0.82 -17.17
CA CYS A 141 13.23 2.11 -17.70
C CYS A 141 11.79 2.45 -17.29
N ASN A 142 11.43 3.73 -17.40
CA ASN A 142 10.11 4.25 -17.02
C ASN A 142 8.92 3.54 -17.70
N GLU A 143 9.12 3.05 -18.92
CA GLU A 143 8.08 2.44 -19.76
C GLU A 143 8.15 0.92 -19.84
N GLU A 144 8.98 0.29 -18.98
CA GLU A 144 9.12 -1.16 -18.96
C GLU A 144 7.76 -1.84 -18.79
N GLN A 145 7.47 -2.77 -19.71
CA GLN A 145 6.30 -3.61 -19.67
C GLN A 145 6.56 -4.87 -18.86
N LEU A 146 5.65 -5.19 -17.95
CA LEU A 146 5.63 -6.38 -17.12
C LEU A 146 4.59 -7.36 -17.65
N ILE A 147 4.78 -8.66 -17.42
CA ILE A 147 3.84 -9.71 -17.86
C ILE A 147 3.41 -10.65 -16.72
N ASP A 148 4.10 -10.59 -15.58
CA ASP A 148 3.83 -11.49 -14.46
C ASP A 148 2.65 -11.02 -13.61
N GLN A 149 1.82 -11.97 -13.19
CA GLN A 149 0.58 -11.69 -12.43
C GLN A 149 0.83 -11.83 -10.93
N ARG A 150 1.28 -10.73 -10.30
CA ARG A 150 1.55 -10.68 -8.85
C ARG A 150 0.73 -9.58 -8.19
N GLY A 151 0.46 -9.76 -6.90
CA GLY A 151 -0.28 -8.83 -6.06
C GLY A 151 -1.39 -9.53 -5.28
N SER A 152 -1.96 -8.82 -4.31
CA SER A 152 -3.08 -9.34 -3.51
C SER A 152 -4.40 -9.31 -4.32
N PRO A 153 -5.20 -10.40 -4.35
CA PRO A 153 -6.37 -10.51 -5.25
C PRO A 153 -7.40 -9.39 -5.19
N ALA A 154 -7.66 -8.81 -4.01
CA ALA A 154 -8.62 -7.71 -3.86
C ALA A 154 -8.09 -6.34 -4.32
N TYR A 155 -6.77 -6.22 -4.54
CA TYR A 155 -6.07 -4.98 -4.90
C TYR A 155 -5.49 -5.01 -6.31
N ILE A 156 -5.54 -6.15 -6.98
CA ILE A 156 -4.96 -6.36 -8.30
C ILE A 156 -5.72 -5.55 -9.36
N SER A 157 -4.99 -4.98 -10.33
CA SER A 157 -5.60 -4.14 -11.37
C SER A 157 -6.09 -4.94 -12.59
N PRO A 158 -7.03 -4.38 -13.38
CA PRO A 158 -7.59 -5.03 -14.57
C PRO A 158 -6.53 -5.46 -15.60
N GLU A 159 -5.50 -4.64 -15.80
CA GLU A 159 -4.45 -4.92 -16.76
C GLU A 159 -3.59 -6.14 -16.37
N ILE A 160 -3.37 -6.37 -15.07
CA ILE A 160 -2.63 -7.56 -14.59
C ILE A 160 -3.46 -8.83 -14.82
N ILE A 161 -4.73 -8.84 -14.41
CA ILE A 161 -5.61 -10.02 -14.56
C ILE A 161 -6.02 -10.30 -16.02
N SER A 162 -5.75 -9.36 -16.93
CA SER A 162 -5.91 -9.57 -18.36
C SER A 162 -4.78 -10.41 -18.96
N GLY A 163 -3.69 -10.63 -18.22
CA GLY A 163 -2.53 -11.43 -18.65
C GLY A 163 -1.77 -10.81 -19.83
N ARG A 164 -1.98 -9.52 -20.09
CA ARG A 164 -1.29 -8.76 -21.13
C ARG A 164 -0.12 -8.01 -20.52
N GLN A 165 0.76 -7.52 -21.38
CA GLN A 165 1.81 -6.60 -20.99
C GLN A 165 1.21 -5.33 -20.37
N TYR A 166 1.83 -4.83 -19.30
CA TYR A 166 1.36 -3.66 -18.58
C TYR A 166 2.50 -2.84 -17.96
N THR A 167 2.29 -1.54 -17.78
CA THR A 167 3.19 -0.68 -17.00
C THR A 167 2.88 -0.78 -15.51
N GLY A 168 3.89 -0.92 -14.66
CA GLY A 168 3.69 -1.14 -13.22
C GLY A 168 3.17 0.08 -12.43
N LYS A 169 3.55 1.31 -12.81
CA LYS A 169 3.22 2.52 -12.02
C LYS A 169 1.70 2.75 -11.88
N PRO A 170 0.88 2.68 -12.96
CA PRO A 170 -0.57 2.79 -12.84
C PRO A 170 -1.23 1.72 -11.97
N THR A 171 -0.65 0.52 -11.89
CA THR A 171 -1.18 -0.57 -11.03
C THR A 171 -1.11 -0.18 -9.55
N ASP A 172 -0.01 0.43 -9.09
CA ASP A 172 0.10 0.89 -7.70
C ASP A 172 -1.03 1.90 -7.37
N LEU A 173 -1.45 2.71 -8.33
CA LEU A 173 -2.51 3.71 -8.14
C LEU A 173 -3.92 3.09 -8.17
N TRP A 174 -4.13 2.02 -8.93
CA TRP A 174 -5.35 1.23 -8.81
C TRP A 174 -5.50 0.68 -7.39
N ALA A 175 -4.44 0.04 -6.88
CA ALA A 175 -4.41 -0.52 -5.54
C ALA A 175 -4.60 0.56 -4.46
N LEU A 176 -4.06 1.77 -4.65
CA LEU A 176 -4.33 2.93 -3.81
C LEU A 176 -5.81 3.34 -3.82
N GLY A 177 -6.48 3.27 -4.98
CA GLY A 177 -7.92 3.51 -5.09
C GLY A 177 -8.73 2.50 -4.27
N VAL A 178 -8.36 1.22 -4.33
CA VAL A 178 -8.95 0.16 -3.49
C VAL A 178 -8.73 0.44 -2.00
N VAL A 179 -7.52 0.87 -1.61
CA VAL A 179 -7.21 1.29 -0.22
C VAL A 179 -8.13 2.42 0.22
N CYS A 180 -8.24 3.50 -0.57
CA CYS A 180 -9.08 4.65 -0.27
C CYS A 180 -10.55 4.25 -0.06
N PHE A 181 -11.10 3.50 -1.02
CA PHE A 181 -12.48 3.00 -0.94
C PHE A 181 -12.69 2.16 0.32
N THR A 182 -11.81 1.19 0.56
CA THR A 182 -11.97 0.26 1.69
C THR A 182 -11.86 0.97 3.04
N MET A 183 -11.04 2.02 3.14
CA MET A 183 -10.97 2.83 4.36
C MET A 183 -12.29 3.57 4.64
N LEU A 184 -12.90 4.20 3.62
CA LEU A 184 -14.12 4.99 3.78
C LEU A 184 -15.34 4.12 4.05
N PHE A 185 -15.48 3.02 3.33
CA PHE A 185 -16.71 2.23 3.30
C PHE A 185 -16.64 0.91 4.09
N GLY A 186 -15.44 0.53 4.56
CA GLY A 186 -15.22 -0.69 5.34
C GLY A 186 -15.29 -2.00 4.54
N ASN A 187 -15.60 -1.92 3.25
CA ASN A 187 -15.72 -3.04 2.33
C ASN A 187 -14.88 -2.78 1.08
N PHE A 188 -14.46 -3.84 0.39
CA PHE A 188 -13.76 -3.71 -0.88
C PHE A 188 -14.71 -3.23 -2.00
N PRO A 189 -14.21 -2.43 -2.97
CA PRO A 189 -15.01 -2.03 -4.13
C PRO A 189 -15.37 -3.23 -5.02
N PHE A 190 -14.50 -4.25 -5.04
CA PHE A 190 -14.72 -5.51 -5.74
C PHE A 190 -14.51 -6.65 -4.74
N LEU A 191 -15.56 -7.43 -4.53
CA LEU A 191 -15.51 -8.59 -3.65
C LEU A 191 -16.37 -9.71 -4.22
N ASP A 192 -15.84 -10.93 -4.16
CA ASP A 192 -16.58 -12.16 -4.45
C ASP A 192 -15.86 -13.32 -3.76
N THR A 193 -16.60 -14.39 -3.43
CA THR A 193 -16.02 -15.60 -2.85
C THR A 193 -15.31 -16.44 -3.90
N SER A 194 -15.73 -16.33 -5.18
CA SER A 194 -15.05 -16.98 -6.30
C SER A 194 -14.01 -16.05 -6.91
N PRO A 195 -12.73 -16.47 -7.00
CA PRO A 195 -11.69 -15.70 -7.67
C PRO A 195 -12.07 -15.33 -9.11
N THR A 196 -12.74 -16.23 -9.83
CA THR A 196 -13.18 -16.00 -11.21
C THR A 196 -14.19 -14.85 -11.30
N TYR A 197 -15.17 -14.81 -10.40
CA TYR A 197 -16.16 -13.73 -10.37
C TYR A 197 -15.57 -12.42 -9.85
N LEU A 198 -14.67 -12.47 -8.86
CA LEU A 198 -13.91 -11.31 -8.40
C LEU A 198 -13.16 -10.66 -9.57
N PHE A 199 -12.39 -11.46 -10.33
CA PHE A 199 -11.64 -10.96 -11.47
C PHE A 199 -12.55 -10.44 -12.58
N ARG A 200 -13.72 -11.04 -12.78
CA ARG A 200 -14.73 -10.50 -13.71
C ARG A 200 -15.21 -9.11 -13.27
N LYS A 201 -15.53 -8.91 -11.99
CA LYS A 201 -15.94 -7.60 -11.44
C LYS A 201 -14.83 -6.56 -11.61
N ILE A 202 -13.58 -6.93 -11.31
CA ILE A 202 -12.42 -6.04 -11.50
C ILE A 202 -12.27 -5.63 -12.98
N LYS A 203 -12.35 -6.58 -13.93
CA LYS A 203 -12.28 -6.27 -15.37
C LYS A 203 -13.42 -5.37 -15.86
N GLN A 204 -14.60 -5.49 -15.25
CA GLN A 204 -15.75 -4.66 -15.56
C GLN A 204 -15.64 -3.27 -14.93
N GLY A 205 -14.85 -3.10 -13.87
CA GLY A 205 -14.68 -1.82 -13.17
C GLY A 205 -15.97 -1.31 -12.53
N HIS A 206 -16.98 -2.16 -12.37
CA HIS A 206 -18.26 -1.80 -11.77
C HIS A 206 -18.18 -1.92 -10.26
N TYR A 207 -18.27 -0.79 -9.58
CA TYR A 207 -18.44 -0.66 -8.14
C TYR A 207 -19.36 0.52 -7.86
N GLU A 208 -20.04 0.49 -6.71
CA GLU A 208 -20.96 1.53 -6.30
C GLU A 208 -20.41 2.26 -5.07
N ILE A 209 -20.70 3.55 -4.95
CA ILE A 209 -20.43 4.32 -3.74
C ILE A 209 -21.62 4.10 -2.80
N PRO A 210 -21.45 3.45 -1.64
CA PRO A 210 -22.54 3.25 -0.69
C PRO A 210 -23.11 4.59 -0.21
N SER A 211 -24.45 4.70 -0.18
CA SER A 211 -25.15 5.91 0.26
C SER A 211 -25.19 6.09 1.78
N ASP A 212 -24.76 5.09 2.54
CA ASP A 212 -24.75 5.08 4.01
C ASP A 212 -23.53 5.81 4.61
N VAL A 213 -22.61 6.31 3.77
CA VAL A 213 -21.48 7.14 4.16
C VAL A 213 -21.47 8.40 3.31
N ILE A 214 -21.54 9.55 3.97
CA ILE A 214 -21.42 10.85 3.30
C ILE A 214 -19.94 11.10 3.05
N VAL A 215 -19.57 11.21 1.78
CA VAL A 215 -18.21 11.52 1.31
C VAL A 215 -18.29 12.68 0.33
N THR A 216 -17.36 13.63 0.42
CA THR A 216 -17.37 14.79 -0.47
C THR A 216 -17.13 14.41 -1.94
N GLU A 217 -17.73 15.17 -2.85
CA GLU A 217 -17.55 14.98 -4.30
C GLU A 217 -16.08 14.99 -4.76
N PRO A 218 -15.18 15.86 -4.24
CA PRO A 218 -13.74 15.79 -4.56
C PRO A 218 -13.12 14.43 -4.23
N THR A 219 -13.44 13.84 -3.08
CA THR A 219 -12.93 12.53 -2.68
C THR A 219 -13.49 11.41 -3.56
N VAL A 220 -14.78 11.45 -3.87
CA VAL A 220 -15.40 10.49 -4.81
C VAL A 220 -14.75 10.57 -6.19
N LYS A 221 -14.45 11.78 -6.68
CA LYS A 221 -13.72 11.99 -7.94
C LYS A 221 -12.31 11.38 -7.92
N ILE A 222 -11.59 11.48 -6.80
CA ILE A 222 -10.27 10.82 -6.66
C ILE A 222 -10.42 9.30 -6.76
N ILE A 223 -11.38 8.70 -6.04
CA ILE A 223 -11.62 7.24 -6.11
C ILE A 223 -11.92 6.81 -7.54
N ARG A 224 -12.87 7.48 -8.21
CA ARG A 224 -13.24 7.21 -9.60
C ARG A 224 -12.06 7.33 -10.55
N SER A 225 -11.18 8.30 -10.34
CA SER A 225 -10.02 8.54 -11.20
C SER A 225 -8.85 7.59 -10.94
N LEU A 226 -8.75 7.01 -9.73
CA LEU A 226 -7.79 5.94 -9.39
C LEU A 226 -8.28 4.57 -9.88
N LEU A 227 -9.59 4.32 -9.85
CA LEU A 227 -10.22 3.07 -10.30
C LEU A 227 -10.68 3.11 -11.77
N LEU A 228 -10.00 3.90 -12.61
CA LEU A 228 -10.21 3.88 -14.06
C LEU A 228 -9.60 2.61 -14.66
N LEU A 229 -10.37 1.95 -15.55
CA LEU A 229 -9.94 0.75 -16.28
C LEU A 229 -8.76 1.04 -17.21
N ASP A 230 -8.80 2.18 -17.92
CA ASP A 230 -7.71 2.61 -18.79
C ASP A 230 -6.53 3.13 -17.97
N PRO A 231 -5.38 2.41 -17.92
CA PRO A 231 -4.24 2.81 -17.11
C PRO A 231 -3.59 4.12 -17.56
N GLN A 232 -3.78 4.54 -18.82
CA GLN A 232 -3.23 5.80 -19.34
C GLN A 232 -4.05 7.03 -18.91
N LYS A 233 -5.35 6.83 -18.66
CA LYS A 233 -6.25 7.88 -18.13
C LYS A 233 -6.27 7.91 -16.61
N ARG A 234 -5.81 6.84 -15.95
CA ARG A 234 -5.74 6.72 -14.49
C ARG A 234 -4.84 7.82 -13.90
N LEU A 235 -5.22 8.31 -12.72
CA LEU A 235 -4.38 9.29 -12.01
C LEU A 235 -2.97 8.73 -11.76
N THR A 236 -1.97 9.57 -12.04
CA THR A 236 -0.58 9.34 -11.62
C THR A 236 -0.40 9.74 -10.14
N ALA A 237 0.60 9.18 -9.45
CA ALA A 237 0.91 9.54 -8.07
C ALA A 237 1.10 11.06 -7.87
N ARG A 238 1.79 11.75 -8.79
CA ARG A 238 1.99 13.21 -8.70
C ARG A 238 0.69 14.00 -8.78
N LYS A 239 -0.20 13.66 -9.73
CA LYS A 239 -1.52 14.31 -9.86
C LYS A 239 -2.40 14.05 -8.63
N THR A 240 -2.42 12.81 -8.13
CA THR A 240 -3.16 12.46 -6.91
C THR A 240 -2.68 13.27 -5.70
N LEU A 241 -1.37 13.46 -5.55
CA LEU A 241 -0.80 14.27 -4.47
C LEU A 241 -1.30 15.71 -4.50
N VAL A 242 -1.33 16.33 -5.69
CA VAL A 242 -1.82 17.71 -5.86
C VAL A 242 -3.30 17.82 -5.47
N LEU A 243 -4.14 16.92 -5.97
CA LEU A 243 -5.57 16.91 -5.65
C LEU A 243 -5.84 16.72 -4.15
N LEU A 244 -5.12 15.81 -3.50
CA LEU A 244 -5.25 15.61 -2.04
C LEU A 244 -4.80 16.85 -1.26
N LYS A 245 -3.73 17.52 -1.70
CA LYS A 245 -3.26 18.77 -1.08
C LYS A 245 -4.30 19.89 -1.19
N GLU A 246 -4.96 20.01 -2.33
CA GLU A 246 -6.04 20.99 -2.55
C GLU A 246 -7.25 20.73 -1.65
N ILE A 247 -7.64 19.46 -1.47
CA ILE A 247 -8.74 19.08 -0.56
C ILE A 247 -8.40 19.49 0.88
N ILE A 248 -7.19 19.12 1.35
CA ILE A 248 -6.73 19.45 2.71
C ILE A 248 -6.69 20.96 2.93
N HIS A 249 -6.14 21.72 1.97
CA HIS A 249 -6.02 23.17 2.11
C HIS A 249 -7.38 23.87 2.17
N LYS A 250 -8.34 23.44 1.34
CA LYS A 250 -9.71 23.99 1.38
C LYS A 250 -10.39 23.72 2.72
N GLU A 251 -10.22 22.51 3.25
CA GLU A 251 -10.75 22.12 4.56
C GLU A 251 -10.15 22.95 5.70
N GLU A 252 -8.84 23.22 5.66
CA GLU A 252 -8.16 24.07 6.65
C GLU A 252 -8.67 25.52 6.63
N ILE A 253 -8.91 26.09 5.44
CA ILE A 253 -9.50 27.42 5.30
C ILE A 253 -10.91 27.46 5.92
N LEU A 254 -11.76 26.50 5.56
CA LEU A 254 -13.12 26.38 6.10
C LEU A 254 -13.14 26.30 7.63
N LEU A 255 -12.22 25.53 8.23
CA LEU A 255 -12.11 25.44 9.69
C LEU A 255 -11.61 26.74 10.33
N SER A 256 -10.72 27.48 9.66
CA SER A 256 -10.24 28.78 10.16
C SER A 256 -11.33 29.85 10.13
N ASP A 257 -12.17 29.87 9.09
CA ASP A 257 -13.28 30.83 8.95
C ASP A 257 -14.37 30.60 10.01
N VAL A 258 -14.67 29.33 10.33
CA VAL A 258 -15.65 28.98 11.39
C VAL A 258 -15.15 29.42 12.78
N ASN A 259 -13.85 29.27 13.05
CA ASN A 259 -13.27 29.69 14.34
C ASN A 259 -13.25 31.22 14.52
N LEU A 260 -13.26 31.99 13.42
CA LEU A 260 -13.33 33.46 13.46
C LEU A 260 -14.77 34.00 13.70
N GLN A 261 -15.80 33.15 13.59
CA GLN A 261 -17.21 33.53 13.76
C GLN A 261 -17.75 33.34 15.18
N VAL A 262 -16.93 32.91 16.14
CA VAL A 262 -17.33 32.84 17.56
C VAL A 262 -17.26 34.24 18.16
N VAL A 263 -18.39 34.95 18.16
CA VAL A 263 -18.55 36.24 18.84
C VAL A 263 -18.39 36.00 20.36
N PRO A 264 -17.58 36.78 21.09
CA PRO A 264 -17.53 36.69 22.54
C PRO A 264 -18.90 37.05 23.12
N ASP A 265 -19.43 36.20 24.00
CA ASP A 265 -20.61 36.55 24.80
C ASP A 265 -20.32 37.85 25.57
N ILE A 266 -21.15 38.88 25.32
CA ILE A 266 -21.15 40.17 26.04
C ILE A 266 -21.90 39.99 27.36
#